data_AF-A0A6H1W5G9-F1
#
_entry.id   AF-A0A6H1W5G9-F1
#
_cell.length_a   1.000
_cell.length_b   1.000
_cell.length_c   1.000
_cell.angle_alpha   90.00
_cell.angle_beta   90.00
_cell.angle_gamma   90.00
#
_symmetry.space_group_name_H-M   'P 1'
#
loop_
_entity.id
_entity.type
_entity.pdbx_description
1 polymer ?
#
loop_
_entity_poly.entity_id
_entity_poly.type
_entity_poly.pdbx_seq_one_letter_code
_entity_poly.pdbx_strand_id
1 'polypeptide(L)'
;MTTRSLPAPRADRRPFRVGFFARRRLIEQARQDAATTASGPARDADSGEPTTPHVQAMQAHADGYARREEQRFFARIDRELTEYRVLSRALDTDLADYDALTGDVRLDDREFIANGTGPGFEELRRLERRIKRGKRRVDELSALIHSRFTAAKLRTNRYYDHADEKLAVYWGAYRRELAPDRGLDRAPVLRRSEWLTTKENTRLLELWQGRNDVKA
;
A
#
# COMPACT_ATOMS: atom_id res chain seq x y z
N MET A 1 -7.45 -26.50 -18.00
CA MET A 1 -6.60 -25.35 -18.34
C MET A 1 -6.02 -24.78 -17.04
N THR A 2 -4.76 -25.06 -16.74
CA THR A 2 -4.07 -24.60 -15.53
C THR A 2 -3.33 -23.30 -15.83
N THR A 3 -3.82 -22.19 -15.30
CA THR A 3 -3.13 -20.89 -15.35
C THR A 3 -1.88 -20.96 -14.50
N ARG A 4 -0.75 -21.26 -15.16
CA ARG A 4 0.59 -21.23 -14.56
C ARG A 4 0.89 -19.77 -14.19
N SER A 5 0.76 -19.42 -12.92
CA SER A 5 1.11 -18.09 -12.42
C SER A 5 2.59 -17.85 -12.73
N LEU A 6 2.89 -16.93 -13.64
CA LEU A 6 4.26 -16.51 -13.89
C LEU A 6 4.80 -15.94 -12.56
N PRO A 7 5.94 -16.43 -12.05
CA PRO A 7 6.54 -15.84 -10.86
C PRO A 7 6.85 -14.38 -11.17
N ALA A 8 6.22 -13.46 -10.43
CA ALA A 8 6.52 -12.05 -10.51
C ALA A 8 8.04 -11.85 -10.43
N PRO A 9 8.65 -10.97 -11.24
CA PRO A 9 10.08 -10.77 -11.24
C PRO A 9 10.51 -10.40 -9.81
N ARG A 10 11.22 -11.31 -9.15
CA ARG A 10 11.92 -11.02 -7.90
C ARG A 10 13.00 -10.04 -8.30
N ALA A 11 12.75 -8.75 -8.08
CA ALA A 11 13.78 -7.72 -8.20
C ALA A 11 15.01 -8.22 -7.43
N ASP A 12 16.15 -8.27 -8.12
CA ASP A 12 17.43 -8.70 -7.60
C ASP A 12 17.66 -7.97 -6.26
N ARG A 13 17.46 -8.67 -5.13
CA ARG A 13 17.54 -8.11 -3.77
C ARG A 13 19.00 -7.94 -3.41
N ARG A 14 19.73 -7.14 -4.19
CA ARG A 14 21.05 -6.68 -3.80
C ARG A 14 20.86 -5.86 -2.54
N PRO A 15 21.56 -6.19 -1.44
CA PRO A 15 21.45 -5.42 -0.22
C PRO A 15 21.80 -3.95 -0.52
N PHE A 16 21.01 -3.00 -0.05
CA PHE A 16 21.41 -1.61 -0.13
C PHE A 16 22.69 -1.44 0.69
N ARG A 17 23.73 -0.94 0.04
CA ARG A 17 25.02 -0.79 0.70
C ARG A 17 24.93 0.37 1.68
N VAL A 18 25.01 0.08 2.97
CA VAL A 18 25.24 1.12 3.99
C VAL A 18 26.65 1.67 3.78
N GLY A 19 26.75 2.96 3.44
CA GLY A 19 28.03 3.62 3.17
C GLY A 19 28.99 3.56 4.37
N PHE A 20 30.29 3.62 4.09
CA PHE A 20 31.35 3.46 5.10
C PHE A 20 31.17 4.39 6.32
N PHE A 21 30.93 5.68 6.10
CA PHE A 21 30.74 6.65 7.19
C PHE A 21 29.49 6.37 8.02
N ALA A 22 28.37 6.01 7.37
CA ALA A 22 27.15 5.63 8.06
C ALA A 22 27.38 4.37 8.91
N ARG A 23 28.09 3.38 8.38
CA ARG A 23 28.45 2.16 9.10
C ARG A 23 29.29 2.47 10.34
N ARG A 24 30.32 3.32 10.21
CA ARG A 24 31.18 3.72 11.32
C ARG A 24 30.38 4.42 12.42
N ARG A 25 29.54 5.39 12.05
CA ARG A 25 28.68 6.11 13.00
C ARG A 25 27.71 5.17 13.73
N LEU A 26 27.10 4.21 13.02
CA LEU A 26 26.19 3.24 13.63
C LEU A 26 26.91 2.32 14.62
N ILE A 27 28.16 1.93 14.32
CA ILE A 27 28.99 1.14 15.24
C ILE A 27 29.35 1.96 16.50
N GLU A 28 29.74 3.22 16.33
CA GLU A 28 30.05 4.12 17.45
C GLU A 28 28.83 4.34 18.35
N GLN A 29 27.65 4.59 17.76
CA GLN A 29 26.39 4.70 18.49
C GLN A 29 26.02 3.42 19.23
N ALA A 30 26.17 2.27 18.58
CA ALA A 30 25.92 0.97 19.19
C ALA A 30 26.81 0.71 20.42
N ARG A 31 28.07 1.12 20.36
CA ARG A 31 28.99 1.03 21.51
C ARG A 31 28.57 1.91 22.67
N GLN A 32 28.17 3.14 22.38
CA GLN A 32 27.67 4.07 23.40
C GLN A 32 26.42 3.51 24.08
N ASP A 33 25.44 3.05 23.30
CA ASP A 33 24.21 2.46 23.83
C ASP A 33 24.50 1.19 24.66
N ALA A 34 25.43 0.34 24.21
CA ALA A 34 25.82 -0.87 24.94
C ALA A 34 26.48 -0.52 26.29
N ALA A 35 27.39 0.47 26.32
CA ALA A 35 28.03 0.93 27.55
C ALA A 35 27.02 1.48 28.57
N THR A 36 26.01 2.23 28.10
CA THR A 36 24.93 2.73 28.98
C THR A 36 24.07 1.58 29.54
N THR A 37 23.87 0.52 28.77
CA THR A 37 23.05 -0.63 29.17
C THR A 37 23.79 -1.57 30.13
N ALA A 38 25.10 -1.77 29.93
CA ALA A 38 25.96 -2.58 30.80
C ALA A 38 26.16 -1.97 32.20
N SER A 39 25.95 -0.66 32.35
CA SER A 39 26.13 0.08 33.61
C SER A 39 24.84 0.16 34.46
N GLY A 40 23.71 -0.36 33.97
CA GLY A 40 22.42 -0.35 34.68
C GLY A 40 22.23 -1.58 35.58
N PRO A 41 21.34 -1.51 36.61
CA PRO A 41 21.02 -2.68 37.42
C PRO A 41 20.49 -3.79 36.49
N ALA A 42 21.05 -5.00 36.63
CA ALA A 42 20.74 -6.15 35.79
C ALA A 42 19.22 -6.33 35.76
N ARG A 43 18.59 -5.95 34.63
CA ARG A 43 17.17 -6.20 34.44
C ARG A 43 17.02 -7.70 34.32
N ASP A 44 16.31 -8.28 35.28
CA ASP A 44 15.95 -9.68 35.33
C ASP A 44 15.45 -10.14 33.96
N ALA A 45 15.90 -11.34 33.63
CA ALA A 45 15.55 -12.07 32.44
C ALA A 45 14.06 -12.40 32.45
N ASP A 46 13.22 -11.44 32.04
CA ASP A 46 11.89 -11.72 31.54
C ASP A 46 11.39 -10.54 30.69
N SER A 47 10.80 -10.88 29.54
CA SER A 47 10.02 -10.03 28.61
C SER A 47 10.78 -9.09 27.64
N GLY A 48 11.06 -9.61 26.44
CA GLY A 48 11.21 -8.84 25.20
C GLY A 48 12.64 -8.44 24.82
N GLU A 49 12.97 -8.54 23.52
CA GLU A 49 14.24 -8.05 22.97
C GLU A 49 14.48 -6.58 23.39
N PRO A 50 15.67 -6.23 23.91
CA PRO A 50 15.95 -4.88 24.37
C PRO A 50 15.85 -3.89 23.21
N THR A 51 14.75 -3.13 23.17
CA THR A 51 14.53 -2.09 22.16
C THR A 51 15.30 -0.85 22.57
N THR A 52 16.48 -0.65 21.99
CA THR A 52 17.30 0.54 22.30
C THR A 52 16.60 1.81 21.80
N PRO A 53 16.88 2.99 22.40
CA PRO A 53 16.36 4.26 21.91
C PRO A 53 16.67 4.50 20.43
N HIS A 54 17.81 3.99 19.96
CA HIS A 54 18.20 4.09 18.56
C HIS A 54 17.32 3.25 17.63
N VAL A 55 16.97 2.00 18.03
CA VAL A 55 16.01 1.17 17.26
C VAL A 55 14.64 1.85 17.20
N GLN A 56 14.17 2.43 18.31
CA GLN A 56 12.92 3.19 18.35
C GLN A 56 12.96 4.42 17.42
N ALA A 57 14.08 5.15 17.40
CA ALA A 57 14.26 6.28 16.50
C ALA A 57 14.26 5.86 15.02
N MET A 58 14.89 4.73 14.67
CA MET A 58 14.85 4.17 13.32
C MET A 58 13.41 3.81 12.91
N GLN A 59 12.66 3.15 13.80
CA GLN A 59 11.25 2.82 13.59
C GLN A 59 10.42 4.08 13.35
N ALA A 60 10.51 5.08 14.24
CA ALA A 60 9.77 6.34 14.12
C ALA A 60 10.09 7.09 12.81
N HIS A 61 11.35 7.07 12.38
CA HIS A 61 11.74 7.70 11.13
C HIS A 61 11.19 6.97 9.90
N ALA A 62 11.19 5.63 9.92
CA ALA A 62 10.60 4.81 8.86
C ALA A 62 9.07 4.99 8.79
N ASP A 63 8.39 5.02 9.93
CA ASP A 63 6.96 5.32 10.03
C ASP A 63 6.64 6.74 9.53
N GLY A 64 7.47 7.72 9.89
CA GLY A 64 7.33 9.09 9.41
C GLY A 64 7.52 9.20 7.89
N TYR A 65 8.45 8.46 7.30
CA TYR A 65 8.61 8.38 5.85
C TYR A 65 7.38 7.75 5.20
N ALA A 66 6.90 6.62 5.73
CA ALA A 66 5.74 5.92 5.21
C ALA A 66 4.48 6.80 5.21
N ARG A 67 4.22 7.52 6.31
CA ARG A 67 3.10 8.48 6.41
C ARG A 67 3.22 9.62 5.40
N ARG A 68 4.42 10.19 5.21
CA ARG A 68 4.61 11.25 4.21
C ARG A 68 4.36 10.74 2.80
N GLU A 69 4.80 9.52 2.50
CA GLU A 69 4.62 8.94 1.18
C GLU A 69 3.15 8.57 0.89
N GLU A 70 2.44 8.08 1.92
CA GLU A 70 0.99 7.90 1.89
C GLU A 70 0.26 9.23 1.62
N GLN A 71 0.56 10.28 2.38
CA GLN A 71 -0.03 11.62 2.19
C GLN A 71 0.24 12.18 0.79
N ARG A 72 1.48 12.03 0.29
CA ARG A 72 1.86 12.46 -1.06
C ARG A 72 1.11 11.70 -2.14
N PHE A 73 0.89 10.40 -1.95
CA PHE A 73 0.09 9.61 -2.87
C PHE A 73 -1.32 10.18 -2.95
N PHE A 74 -2.02 10.30 -1.82
CA PHE A 74 -3.39 10.80 -1.78
C PHE A 74 -3.51 12.22 -2.33
N ALA A 75 -2.63 13.14 -1.93
CA ALA A 75 -2.63 14.51 -2.44
C ALA A 75 -2.46 14.58 -3.98
N ARG A 76 -1.80 13.59 -4.60
CA ARG A 76 -1.59 13.53 -6.06
C ARG A 76 -2.68 12.80 -6.83
N ILE A 77 -3.53 12.02 -6.15
CA ILE A 77 -4.58 11.23 -6.80
C ILE A 77 -5.98 11.68 -6.41
N ASP A 78 -6.12 12.72 -5.59
CA ASP A 78 -7.40 13.18 -5.07
C ASP A 78 -8.40 13.53 -6.17
N ARG A 79 -7.93 14.19 -7.23
CA ARG A 79 -8.74 14.49 -8.41
C ARG A 79 -9.19 13.22 -9.11
N GLU A 80 -8.28 12.30 -9.42
CA GLU A 80 -8.61 11.04 -10.10
C GLU A 80 -9.50 10.13 -9.26
N LEU A 81 -9.35 10.12 -7.93
CA LEU A 81 -10.23 9.41 -7.01
C LEU A 81 -11.64 10.00 -7.01
N THR A 82 -11.74 11.33 -6.98
CA THR A 82 -13.03 12.01 -7.03
C THR A 82 -13.74 11.72 -8.35
N GLU A 83 -13.02 11.82 -9.47
CA GLU A 83 -13.55 11.48 -10.80
C GLU A 83 -13.99 10.02 -10.86
N TYR A 84 -13.16 9.09 -10.38
CA TYR A 84 -13.48 7.66 -10.31
C TYR A 84 -14.77 7.42 -9.53
N ARG A 85 -14.93 8.03 -8.35
CA ARG A 85 -16.13 7.89 -7.51
C ARG A 85 -17.40 8.37 -8.21
N VAL A 86 -17.33 9.56 -8.82
CA VAL A 86 -18.49 10.13 -9.53
C VAL A 86 -18.86 9.26 -10.73
N LEU A 87 -17.87 8.80 -11.51
CA LEU A 87 -18.10 7.96 -12.67
C LEU A 87 -18.61 6.55 -12.31
N SER A 88 -18.11 5.95 -11.22
CA SER A 88 -18.61 4.66 -10.75
C SER A 88 -20.09 4.76 -10.36
N ARG A 89 -20.49 5.78 -9.58
CA ARG A 89 -21.91 5.98 -9.22
C ARG A 89 -22.79 6.26 -10.43
N ALA A 90 -22.30 7.06 -11.38
CA ALA A 90 -23.01 7.31 -12.63
C ALA A 90 -23.16 6.02 -13.46
N LEU A 91 -22.13 5.18 -13.50
CA LEU A 91 -22.17 3.88 -14.19
C LEU A 91 -23.18 2.92 -13.53
N ASP A 92 -23.23 2.88 -12.20
CA ASP A 92 -24.21 2.08 -11.47
C ASP A 92 -25.65 2.54 -11.76
N THR A 93 -25.86 3.85 -11.86
CA THR A 93 -27.15 4.44 -12.26
C THR A 93 -27.50 4.08 -13.70
N ASP A 94 -26.55 4.24 -14.63
CA ASP A 94 -26.75 3.87 -16.05
C ASP A 94 -27.07 2.37 -16.18
N LEU A 95 -26.41 1.50 -15.41
CA LEU A 95 -26.70 0.06 -15.40
C LEU A 95 -28.10 -0.24 -14.86
N ALA A 96 -28.52 0.43 -13.78
CA ALA A 96 -29.88 0.29 -13.25
C ALA A 96 -30.94 0.75 -14.26
N ASP A 97 -30.69 1.87 -14.96
CA ASP A 97 -31.57 2.36 -16.02
C ASP A 97 -31.62 1.37 -17.20
N TYR A 98 -30.49 0.78 -17.58
CA TYR A 98 -30.42 -0.27 -18.60
C TYR A 98 -31.26 -1.49 -18.20
N ASP A 99 -31.11 -1.96 -16.97
CA ASP A 99 -31.84 -3.11 -16.44
C ASP A 99 -33.34 -2.83 -16.34
N ALA A 100 -33.75 -1.59 -16.00
CA ALA A 100 -35.15 -1.18 -16.02
C ALA A 100 -35.73 -1.17 -17.44
N LEU A 101 -35.03 -0.55 -18.39
CA LEU A 101 -35.44 -0.48 -19.80
C LEU A 101 -35.52 -1.87 -20.47
N THR A 102 -34.65 -2.80 -20.08
CA THR A 102 -34.64 -4.17 -20.63
C THR A 102 -35.55 -5.13 -19.86
N GLY A 103 -35.79 -4.88 -18.57
CA GLY A 103 -36.69 -5.67 -17.72
C GLY A 103 -38.17 -5.41 -17.96
N ASP A 104 -38.54 -4.18 -18.33
CA ASP A 104 -39.93 -3.73 -18.44
C ASP A 104 -40.46 -3.62 -19.89
N VAL A 105 -39.81 -4.31 -20.84
CA VAL A 105 -40.19 -4.26 -22.25
C VAL A 105 -41.57 -4.90 -22.47
N ARG A 106 -42.58 -4.05 -22.70
CA ARG A 106 -43.94 -4.45 -23.13
C ARG A 106 -43.85 -5.32 -24.39
N LEU A 107 -44.72 -6.31 -24.51
CA LEU A 107 -44.73 -7.28 -25.62
C LEU A 107 -44.71 -6.63 -27.01
N ASP A 108 -45.37 -5.48 -27.18
CA ASP A 108 -45.46 -4.76 -28.46
C ASP A 108 -44.16 -4.01 -28.84
N ASP A 109 -43.35 -3.59 -27.87
CA ASP A 109 -42.06 -2.91 -28.11
C ASP A 109 -40.90 -3.90 -28.34
N ARG A 110 -41.09 -5.18 -27.98
CA ARG A 110 -40.08 -6.23 -28.19
C ARG A 110 -39.75 -6.44 -29.66
N GLU A 111 -40.74 -6.34 -30.54
CA GLU A 111 -40.56 -6.57 -31.98
C GLU A 111 -39.80 -5.41 -32.64
N PHE A 112 -40.10 -4.16 -32.26
CA PHE A 112 -39.37 -2.97 -32.71
C PHE A 112 -37.93 -2.95 -32.20
N ILE A 113 -37.72 -3.24 -30.91
CA ILE A 113 -36.38 -3.33 -30.30
C ILE A 113 -35.57 -4.49 -30.90
N ALA A 114 -36.18 -5.67 -31.13
CA ALA A 114 -35.52 -6.81 -31.78
C ALA A 114 -35.14 -6.52 -33.25
N ASN A 115 -35.97 -5.74 -33.95
CA ASN A 115 -35.70 -5.29 -35.32
C ASN A 115 -34.77 -4.06 -35.36
N GLY A 116 -34.29 -3.56 -34.22
CA GLY A 116 -33.36 -2.44 -34.14
C GLY A 116 -33.95 -1.10 -34.56
N THR A 117 -35.26 -0.91 -34.42
CA THR A 117 -35.97 0.30 -34.83
C THR A 117 -36.83 0.87 -33.69
N GLY A 118 -37.06 2.19 -33.70
CA GLY A 118 -37.91 2.87 -32.72
C GLY A 118 -37.17 3.60 -31.58
N PRO A 119 -37.89 4.48 -30.84
CA PRO A 119 -37.30 5.38 -29.84
C PRO A 119 -36.68 4.64 -28.64
N GLY A 120 -37.29 3.55 -28.17
CA GLY A 120 -36.73 2.74 -27.07
C GLY A 120 -35.42 2.05 -27.42
N PHE A 121 -35.26 1.59 -28.67
CA PHE A 121 -33.99 1.04 -29.16
C PHE A 121 -32.90 2.11 -29.26
N GLU A 122 -33.22 3.32 -29.71
CA GLU A 122 -32.26 4.43 -29.72
C GLU A 122 -31.80 4.81 -28.33
N GLU A 123 -32.72 4.84 -27.36
CA GLU A 123 -32.43 5.14 -25.96
C GLU A 123 -31.52 4.08 -25.35
N LEU A 124 -31.83 2.79 -25.54
CA LEU A 124 -30.96 1.67 -25.17
C LEU A 124 -29.56 1.83 -25.79
N ARG A 125 -29.46 2.12 -27.09
CA ARG A 125 -28.16 2.29 -27.77
C ARG A 125 -27.39 3.53 -27.31
N ARG A 126 -28.07 4.61 -26.90
CA ARG A 126 -27.44 5.79 -26.30
C ARG A 126 -26.89 5.44 -24.92
N LEU A 127 -27.64 4.67 -24.16
CA LEU A 127 -27.30 4.23 -22.82
C LEU A 127 -26.14 3.21 -22.83
N GLU A 128 -26.16 2.21 -23.72
CA GLU A 128 -25.02 1.32 -23.97
C GLU A 128 -23.74 2.08 -24.33
N ARG A 129 -23.84 3.12 -25.17
CA ARG A 129 -22.70 3.97 -25.54
C ARG A 129 -22.19 4.80 -24.37
N ARG A 130 -23.07 5.20 -23.44
CA ARG A 130 -22.66 5.85 -22.17
C ARG A 130 -21.97 4.87 -21.25
N ILE A 131 -22.58 3.71 -20.96
CA ILE A 131 -22.00 2.63 -20.14
C ILE A 131 -20.62 2.25 -20.67
N LYS A 132 -20.49 2.00 -21.98
CA LYS A 132 -19.20 1.61 -22.58
C LYS A 132 -18.12 2.68 -22.43
N ARG A 133 -18.48 3.98 -22.54
CA ARG A 133 -17.55 5.09 -22.33
C ARG A 133 -17.20 5.25 -20.86
N GLY A 134 -18.20 5.18 -19.97
CA GLY A 134 -18.03 5.24 -18.52
C GLY A 134 -17.12 4.14 -18.02
N LYS A 135 -17.39 2.88 -18.39
CA LYS A 135 -16.58 1.71 -18.03
C LYS A 135 -15.12 1.87 -18.47
N ARG A 136 -14.86 2.27 -19.71
CA ARG A 136 -13.50 2.52 -20.20
C ARG A 136 -12.77 3.54 -19.33
N ARG A 137 -13.42 4.65 -18.99
CA ARG A 137 -12.83 5.71 -18.17
C ARG A 137 -12.58 5.27 -16.74
N VAL A 138 -13.52 4.51 -16.16
CA VAL A 138 -13.38 3.90 -14.82
C VAL A 138 -12.20 2.93 -14.79
N ASP A 139 -12.05 2.08 -15.81
CA ASP A 139 -10.94 1.14 -15.94
C ASP A 139 -9.58 1.87 -16.06
N GLU A 140 -9.52 2.93 -16.88
CA GLU A 140 -8.33 3.80 -17.00
C GLU A 140 -7.94 4.43 -15.67
N LEU A 141 -8.90 5.02 -14.96
CA LEU A 141 -8.68 5.65 -13.65
C LEU A 141 -8.24 4.62 -12.60
N SER A 142 -8.87 3.46 -12.57
CA SER A 142 -8.51 2.35 -11.69
C SER A 142 -7.06 1.91 -11.91
N ALA A 143 -6.66 1.70 -13.16
CA ALA A 143 -5.29 1.33 -13.52
C ALA A 143 -4.28 2.41 -13.12
N LEU A 144 -4.59 3.68 -13.36
CA LEU A 144 -3.75 4.81 -12.99
C LEU A 144 -3.57 4.89 -11.46
N ILE A 145 -4.66 4.82 -10.70
CA ILE A 145 -4.64 4.84 -9.22
C ILE A 145 -3.80 3.66 -8.71
N HIS A 146 -4.03 2.45 -9.24
CA HIS A 146 -3.31 1.24 -8.85
C HIS A 146 -1.80 1.34 -9.13
N SER A 147 -1.41 1.86 -10.30
CA SER A 147 0.00 2.02 -10.66
C SER A 147 0.72 3.01 -9.73
N ARG A 148 0.09 4.15 -9.43
CA ARG A 148 0.64 5.18 -8.52
C ARG A 148 0.73 4.64 -7.09
N PHE A 149 -0.27 3.90 -6.64
CA PHE A 149 -0.27 3.25 -5.33
C PHE A 149 0.87 2.24 -5.22
N THR A 150 1.03 1.38 -6.23
CA THR A 150 2.10 0.39 -6.29
C THR A 150 3.47 1.06 -6.27
N ALA A 151 3.65 2.16 -6.99
CA ALA A 151 4.90 2.92 -6.98
C ALA A 151 5.20 3.51 -5.58
N ALA A 152 4.19 4.08 -4.90
CA ALA A 152 4.34 4.60 -3.54
C ALA A 152 4.68 3.48 -2.52
N LYS A 153 3.99 2.34 -2.64
CA LYS A 153 4.25 1.14 -1.84
C LYS A 153 5.68 0.62 -2.04
N LEU A 154 6.16 0.57 -3.29
CA LEU A 154 7.53 0.17 -3.60
C LEU A 154 8.57 1.12 -3.03
N ARG A 155 8.38 2.45 -3.15
CA ARG A 155 9.29 3.45 -2.57
C ARG A 155 9.38 3.29 -1.04
N THR A 156 8.23 3.07 -0.40
CA THR A 156 8.17 2.90 1.05
C THR A 156 8.80 1.57 1.49
N ASN A 157 8.52 0.46 0.81
CA ASN A 157 9.17 -0.82 1.10
C ASN A 157 10.69 -0.74 0.95
N ARG A 158 11.19 -0.11 -0.13
CA ARG A 158 12.64 0.10 -0.31
C ARG A 158 13.25 0.92 0.82
N TYR A 159 12.53 1.94 1.30
CA TYR A 159 12.99 2.75 2.43
C TYR A 159 13.15 1.91 3.69
N TYR A 160 12.15 1.08 3.99
CA TYR A 160 12.16 0.16 5.11
C TYR A 160 13.25 -0.90 5.00
N ASP A 161 13.45 -1.49 3.82
CA ASP A 161 14.52 -2.47 3.57
C ASP A 161 15.90 -1.84 3.83
N HIS A 162 16.11 -0.59 3.39
CA HIS A 162 17.34 0.16 3.67
C HIS A 162 17.50 0.49 5.17
N ALA A 163 16.40 0.72 5.89
CA ALA A 163 16.43 0.96 7.32
C ALA A 163 16.73 -0.33 8.11
N ASP A 164 16.20 -1.48 7.69
CA ASP A 164 16.54 -2.79 8.27
C ASP A 164 18.03 -3.12 8.12
N GLU A 165 18.66 -2.72 7.02
CA GLU A 165 20.10 -2.94 6.82
C GLU A 165 20.95 -2.07 7.75
N LYS A 166 20.54 -0.82 8.00
CA LYS A 166 21.18 0.03 9.02
C LYS A 166 21.00 -0.57 10.40
N LEU A 167 19.81 -1.09 10.69
CA LEU A 167 19.49 -1.76 11.95
C LEU A 167 20.35 -3.02 12.12
N ALA A 168 20.55 -3.81 11.07
CA ALA A 168 21.43 -4.98 11.12
C ALA A 168 22.89 -4.62 11.44
N VAL A 169 23.41 -3.53 10.86
CA VAL A 169 24.75 -3.02 11.18
C VAL A 169 24.85 -2.58 12.63
N TYR A 170 23.90 -1.77 13.08
CA TYR A 170 23.83 -1.27 14.45
C TYR A 170 23.75 -2.43 15.44
N TRP A 171 22.79 -3.35 15.24
CA TRP A 171 22.53 -4.47 16.13
C TRP A 171 23.73 -5.43 16.23
N GLY A 172 24.38 -5.69 15.09
CA GLY A 172 25.59 -6.51 15.06
C GLY A 172 26.78 -5.88 15.80
N ALA A 173 26.83 -4.55 15.94
CA ALA A 173 27.82 -3.87 16.78
C ALA A 173 27.39 -3.87 18.25
N TYR A 174 26.12 -3.55 18.52
CA TYR A 174 25.55 -3.47 19.86
C TYR A 174 25.70 -4.80 20.63
N ARG A 175 25.39 -5.93 19.97
CA ARG A 175 25.51 -7.25 20.59
C ARG A 175 26.95 -7.68 20.86
N ARG A 176 27.90 -7.30 19.99
CA ARG A 176 29.33 -7.62 20.20
C ARG A 176 29.87 -7.05 21.50
N GLU A 177 29.30 -5.93 21.96
CA GLU A 177 29.70 -5.27 23.20
C GLU A 177 28.98 -5.84 24.44
N LEU A 178 27.83 -6.51 24.29
CA LEU A 178 27.03 -7.02 25.41
C LEU A 178 27.21 -8.51 25.74
N ALA A 179 27.44 -9.38 24.75
CA ALA A 179 27.64 -10.81 24.98
C ALA A 179 28.32 -11.50 23.76
N PRO A 180 29.66 -11.70 23.78
CA PRO A 180 30.38 -12.31 22.65
C PRO A 180 30.08 -13.80 22.45
N ASP A 181 29.63 -14.54 23.48
CA ASP A 181 29.50 -16.01 23.48
C ASP A 181 28.09 -16.56 23.18
N ARG A 182 27.05 -15.72 23.03
CA ARG A 182 25.70 -16.20 22.72
C ARG A 182 25.52 -16.39 21.21
N GLY A 183 25.59 -17.65 20.78
CA GLY A 183 25.34 -18.07 19.41
C GLY A 183 23.90 -17.79 18.95
N LEU A 184 23.80 -16.98 17.88
CA LEU A 184 22.63 -16.61 17.09
C LEU A 184 21.64 -15.57 17.67
N ASP A 185 21.27 -14.62 16.81
CA ASP A 185 19.91 -14.12 16.57
C ASP A 185 19.93 -12.93 15.60
N ARG A 186 18.97 -12.96 14.68
CA ARG A 186 18.80 -11.99 13.59
C ARG A 186 18.55 -10.60 14.17
N ALA A 187 18.96 -9.54 13.47
CA ALA A 187 18.58 -8.19 13.87
C ALA A 187 17.04 -8.06 13.89
N PRO A 188 16.47 -7.29 14.84
CA PRO A 188 15.04 -7.03 14.84
C PRO A 188 14.63 -6.45 13.49
N VAL A 189 13.46 -6.83 13.00
CA VAL A 189 12.91 -6.30 11.74
C VAL A 189 11.97 -5.15 12.10
N LEU A 190 12.13 -4.01 11.42
CA LEU A 190 11.25 -2.87 11.66
C LEU A 190 9.81 -3.25 11.31
N ARG A 191 8.88 -2.92 12.21
CA ARG A 191 7.45 -3.13 11.99
C ARG A 191 7.03 -2.27 10.81
N ARG A 192 6.58 -2.90 9.73
CA ARG A 192 6.08 -2.20 8.55
C ARG A 192 4.76 -1.52 8.88
N SER A 193 4.53 -0.35 8.30
CA SER A 193 3.25 0.37 8.44
C SER A 193 2.09 -0.45 7.86
N GLU A 194 0.91 -0.32 8.48
CA GLU A 194 -0.27 -1.16 8.20
C GLU A 194 -0.74 -1.10 6.74
N TRP A 195 -0.58 0.06 6.09
CA TRP A 195 -0.94 0.24 4.68
C TRP A 195 0.01 -0.47 3.70
N LEU A 196 1.15 -0.97 4.15
CA LEU A 196 2.04 -1.81 3.34
C LEU A 196 1.67 -3.29 3.47
N THR A 197 1.18 -3.69 4.65
CA THR A 197 0.85 -5.08 5.00
C THR A 197 -0.56 -5.47 4.61
N THR A 198 -1.43 -4.51 4.32
CA THR A 198 -2.79 -4.78 3.83
C THR A 198 -2.71 -5.43 2.44
N LYS A 199 -3.27 -6.64 2.32
CA LYS A 199 -3.31 -7.43 1.08
C LYS A 199 -4.32 -6.86 0.08
N GLU A 200 -5.37 -6.23 0.58
CA GLU A 200 -6.47 -5.66 -0.20
C GLU A 200 -6.20 -4.16 -0.42
N ASN A 201 -5.69 -3.81 -1.59
CA ASN A 201 -5.52 -2.40 -1.99
C ASN A 201 -6.86 -1.66 -2.01
N THR A 202 -7.96 -2.37 -2.27
CA THR A 202 -9.35 -1.88 -2.19
C THR A 202 -9.72 -1.52 -0.76
N ARG A 203 -9.43 -2.40 0.22
CA ARG A 203 -9.70 -2.15 1.63
C ARG A 203 -8.91 -0.95 2.18
N LEU A 204 -7.75 -0.63 1.60
CA LEU A 204 -7.01 0.59 1.93
C LEU A 204 -7.65 1.87 1.40
N LEU A 205 -8.23 1.80 0.19
CA LEU A 205 -9.03 2.90 -0.34
C LEU A 205 -10.31 3.08 0.49
N GLU A 206 -10.93 2.00 0.96
CA GLU A 206 -12.11 1.99 1.85
C GLU A 206 -11.80 2.45 3.28
N LEU A 207 -10.69 1.99 3.89
CA LEU A 207 -10.21 2.46 5.20
C LEU A 207 -9.94 3.96 5.18
N TRP A 208 -9.47 4.48 4.05
CA TRP A 208 -9.30 5.92 3.88
C TRP A 208 -10.62 6.64 3.59
N GLN A 209 -11.57 6.02 2.88
CA GLN A 209 -12.95 6.53 2.74
C GLN A 209 -13.56 6.78 4.13
N GLY A 210 -13.50 5.80 5.04
CA GLY A 210 -14.01 5.96 6.41
C GLY A 210 -13.27 7.00 7.26
N ARG A 211 -12.01 7.33 6.96
CA ARG A 211 -11.23 8.31 7.73
C ARG A 211 -11.55 9.77 7.34
N ASN A 212 -12.03 9.99 6.12
CA ASN A 212 -12.49 11.32 5.68
C ASN A 212 -13.96 11.57 6.05
N ASP A 213 -14.80 10.54 6.05
CA ASP A 213 -16.21 10.67 6.46
C ASP A 213 -16.35 10.98 7.96
N VAL A 214 -15.38 10.57 8.79
CA VAL A 214 -15.31 10.91 10.24
C VAL A 214 -14.83 12.36 10.48
N LYS A 215 -14.36 13.06 9.44
CA LYS A 215 -13.90 14.46 9.51
C LYS A 215 -14.83 15.47 8.84
N ALA A 216 -15.97 15.01 8.29
CA ALA A 216 -17.05 15.85 7.76
C ALA A 216 -18.16 15.96 8.80
#